data_AF-A0A1H9PZ41-F1
#
_entry.id   AF-A0A1H9PZ41-F1
#
_cell.length_a   1.000
_cell.length_b   1.000
_cell.length_c   1.000
_cell.angle_alpha   90.00
_cell.angle_beta   90.00
_cell.angle_gamma   90.00
#
_symmetry.space_group_name_H-M   'P 1'
#
loop_
_entity.id
_entity.type
_entity.pdbx_description
1 polymer ?
#
loop_
_entity_poly.entity_id
_entity_poly.type
_entity_poly.pdbx_seq_one_letter_code
_entity_poly.pdbx_strand_id
1 'polypeptide(L)'
;MIIPTVLLETEWVLRSIAKYSRIRVLELFRSMMASHDFMIIDREDIERALAAFEAGMDFADAMHFCLSDEATTFVTFDRDLVRRAKKLRPDASVELADTL
;
A
#
# COMPACT_ATOMS: atom_id res chain seq x y z
N MET A 1 -11.59 13.17 -7.54
CA MET A 1 -10.42 12.33 -7.89
C MET A 1 -9.56 12.20 -6.65
N ILE A 2 -9.21 10.98 -6.26
CA ILE A 2 -8.34 10.68 -5.13
C ILE A 2 -7.09 10.01 -5.70
N ILE A 3 -5.93 10.63 -5.44
CA ILE A 3 -4.63 10.10 -5.85
C ILE A 3 -4.04 9.23 -4.73
N PRO A 4 -3.16 8.27 -5.06
CA PRO A 4 -2.55 7.36 -4.08
C PRO A 4 -2.00 8.01 -2.81
N THR A 5 -1.35 9.17 -2.94
CA THR A 5 -0.76 9.89 -1.80
C THR A 5 -1.82 10.40 -0.81
N VAL A 6 -3.02 10.74 -1.27
CA VAL A 6 -4.12 11.14 -0.37
C VAL A 6 -4.57 9.95 0.49
N LEU A 7 -4.59 8.74 -0.06
CA LEU A 7 -4.90 7.54 0.72
C LEU A 7 -3.80 7.24 1.74
N LEU A 8 -2.53 7.42 1.38
CA LEU A 8 -1.39 7.28 2.31
C LEU A 8 -1.52 8.21 3.51
N GLU A 9 -1.70 9.50 3.26
CA GLU A 9 -1.85 10.50 4.32
C GLU A 9 -3.11 10.23 5.17
N THR A 10 -4.20 9.80 4.53
CA THR A 10 -5.44 9.46 5.23
C THR A 10 -5.24 8.26 6.15
N GLU A 11 -4.59 7.19 5.69
CA GLU A 11 -4.29 6.03 6.54
C GLU A 11 -3.44 6.44 7.75
N TRP A 12 -2.40 7.25 7.50
CA TRP A 12 -1.51 7.74 8.53
C TRP A 12 -2.26 8.54 9.58
N VAL A 13 -3.12 9.49 9.17
CA VAL A 13 -3.96 10.27 10.09
C VAL A 13 -4.88 9.33 10.89
N LEU A 14 -5.54 8.39 10.23
CA LEU A 14 -6.51 7.51 10.87
C LEU A 14 -5.88 6.62 11.94
N ARG A 15 -4.69 6.05 11.70
CA ARG A 15 -4.03 5.17 12.67
C ARG A 15 -3.20 5.93 13.69
N SER A 16 -2.44 6.93 13.25
CA SER A 16 -1.49 7.64 14.11
C SER A 16 -2.18 8.66 15.00
N ILE A 17 -3.17 9.38 14.47
CA ILE A 17 -3.88 10.44 15.20
C ILE A 17 -5.21 9.91 15.74
N ALA A 18 -6.08 9.37 14.88
CA ALA A 18 -7.42 8.93 15.27
C ALA A 18 -7.45 7.55 15.95
N LYS A 19 -6.31 6.84 16.01
CA LYS A 19 -6.14 5.52 16.66
C LYS A 19 -7.07 4.44 16.11
N TYR A 20 -7.43 4.51 14.83
CA TYR A 20 -8.22 3.48 14.17
C TYR A 20 -7.41 2.19 14.07
N SER A 21 -8.11 1.05 14.22
CA SER A 21 -7.51 -0.25 13.94
C SER A 21 -7.32 -0.45 12.43
N ARG A 22 -6.40 -1.34 12.05
CA ARG A 22 -6.21 -1.77 10.65
C ARG A 22 -7.53 -2.19 10.00
N ILE A 23 -8.33 -2.99 10.70
CA ILE A 23 -9.64 -3.48 10.22
C ILE A 23 -10.57 -2.30 9.92
N ARG A 24 -10.64 -1.32 10.82
CA ARG A 24 -11.50 -0.14 10.63
C ARG A 24 -11.06 0.72 9.45
N VAL A 25 -9.75 0.86 9.23
CA VAL A 25 -9.22 1.54 8.04
C VAL A 25 -9.58 0.77 6.76
N LEU A 26 -9.41 -0.56 6.75
CA LEU A 26 -9.76 -1.41 5.61
C LEU A 26 -11.24 -1.29 5.25
N GLU A 27 -12.14 -1.32 6.23
CA GLU A 27 -13.58 -1.16 6.02
C GLU A 27 -13.92 0.21 5.42
N LEU A 28 -13.29 1.28 5.91
CA LEU A 28 -13.49 2.63 5.39
C LEU A 28 -13.00 2.73 3.95
N PHE A 29 -11.77 2.28 3.67
CA PHE A 29 -11.21 2.33 2.33
C PHE A 29 -11.99 1.46 1.35
N ARG A 30 -12.39 0.24 1.72
CA ARG A 30 -13.27 -0.60 0.88
C ARG A 30 -14.60 0.09 0.59
N SER A 31 -15.18 0.77 1.58
CA SER A 31 -16.41 1.55 1.39
C SER A 31 -16.21 2.73 0.43
N MET A 32 -15.06 3.41 0.51
CA MET A 32 -14.68 4.46 -0.46
C MET A 32 -14.47 3.88 -1.86
N MET A 33 -13.79 2.73 -1.99
CA MET A 33 -13.58 2.07 -3.29
C MET A 33 -14.91 1.64 -3.93
N ALA A 34 -15.88 1.17 -3.14
CA ALA A 34 -17.19 0.74 -3.61
C ALA A 34 -18.14 1.91 -3.95
N SER A 35 -17.85 3.12 -3.47
CA SER A 35 -18.67 4.30 -3.76
C SER A 35 -18.42 4.83 -5.18
N HIS A 36 -19.48 5.35 -5.80
CA HIS A 36 -19.44 6.04 -7.09
C HIS A 36 -19.11 7.54 -6.93
N ASP A 37 -19.05 8.05 -5.70
CA ASP A 37 -18.74 9.45 -5.40
C ASP A 37 -17.25 9.78 -5.62
N PHE A 38 -16.39 8.74 -5.69
CA PHE A 38 -14.96 8.88 -5.78
C PHE A 38 -14.39 8.25 -7.06
N MET A 39 -13.71 9.06 -7.84
CA MET A 39 -12.78 8.58 -8.86
C MET A 39 -11.43 8.29 -8.20
N ILE A 40 -11.04 7.02 -8.13
CA ILE A 40 -9.78 6.56 -7.55
C ILE A 40 -8.76 6.34 -8.68
N ILE A 41 -7.61 7.01 -8.59
CA ILE A 41 -6.50 6.82 -9.52
C ILE A 41 -5.76 5.54 -9.14
N ASP A 42 -5.35 4.74 -10.13
CA ASP A 42 -4.67 3.44 -9.95
C ASP A 42 -5.47 2.46 -9.08
N ARG A 43 -6.79 2.39 -9.35
CA ARG A 43 -7.77 1.62 -8.57
C ARG A 43 -7.36 0.17 -8.34
N GLU A 44 -6.93 -0.53 -9.39
CA GLU A 44 -6.54 -1.95 -9.29
C GLU A 44 -5.32 -2.14 -8.39
N ASP A 45 -4.32 -1.25 -8.49
CA ASP A 45 -3.12 -1.27 -7.64
C ASP A 45 -3.45 -0.97 -6.19
N ILE A 46 -4.37 -0.05 -5.94
CA ILE A 46 -4.86 0.24 -4.59
C ILE A 46 -5.62 -0.96 -4.02
N GLU A 47 -6.44 -1.65 -4.82
CA GLU A 47 -7.12 -2.87 -4.37
C GLU A 47 -6.11 -3.98 -3.99
N ARG A 48 -5.05 -4.15 -4.78
CA ARG A 48 -3.91 -5.02 -4.44
C ARG A 48 -3.21 -4.58 -3.15
N ALA A 49 -2.97 -3.29 -2.98
CA ALA A 49 -2.34 -2.74 -1.78
C ALA A 49 -3.21 -2.95 -0.52
N LEU A 50 -4.53 -2.81 -0.63
CA LEU A 50 -5.47 -3.10 0.47
C LEU A 50 -5.44 -4.59 0.86
N ALA A 51 -5.35 -5.50 -0.11
CA ALA A 51 -5.21 -6.93 0.18
C ALA A 51 -3.88 -7.25 0.89
N ALA A 52 -2.76 -6.63 0.47
CA ALA A 52 -1.47 -6.77 1.14
C ALA A 52 -1.49 -6.18 2.56
N PHE A 53 -2.15 -5.04 2.76
CA PHE A 53 -2.34 -4.41 4.06
C PHE A 53 -3.18 -5.30 5.00
N GLU A 54 -4.24 -5.92 4.49
CA GLU A 54 -5.03 -6.92 5.22
C GLU A 54 -4.21 -8.14 5.61
N ALA A 55 -3.32 -8.61 4.73
CA ALA A 55 -2.37 -9.70 5.01
C ALA A 55 -1.25 -9.33 6.00
N GLY A 56 -1.22 -8.07 6.47
CA GLY A 56 -0.35 -7.62 7.56
C GLY A 56 0.84 -6.77 7.15
N MET A 57 0.99 -6.46 5.86
CA MET A 57 1.97 -5.46 5.39
C MET A 57 1.62 -4.07 5.98
N ASP A 58 2.59 -3.16 6.07
CA ASP A 58 2.26 -1.76 6.32
C ASP A 58 1.63 -1.14 5.07
N PHE A 59 0.73 -0.16 5.24
CA PHE A 59 -0.01 0.39 4.11
C PHE A 59 0.91 1.16 3.15
N ALA A 60 1.92 1.87 3.67
CA ALA A 60 2.86 2.60 2.83
C ALA A 60 3.70 1.65 1.97
N ASP A 61 4.20 0.57 2.58
CA ASP A 61 4.93 -0.48 1.86
C ASP A 61 4.07 -1.11 0.75
N ALA A 62 2.81 -1.43 1.07
CA ALA A 62 1.88 -2.06 0.15
C ALA A 62 1.61 -1.15 -1.05
N MET A 63 1.40 0.14 -0.81
CA MET A 63 1.19 1.13 -1.86
C MET A 63 2.43 1.28 -2.74
N HIS A 64 3.62 1.43 -2.14
CA HIS A 64 4.86 1.54 -2.91
C HIS A 64 5.13 0.30 -3.78
N PHE A 65 4.86 -0.88 -3.23
CA PHE A 65 5.06 -2.15 -3.91
C PHE A 65 4.05 -2.41 -5.04
N CYS A 66 2.78 -2.01 -4.86
CA CYS A 66 1.75 -2.24 -5.86
C CYS A 66 1.73 -1.16 -6.95
N LEU A 67 2.17 0.06 -6.64
CA LEU A 67 2.24 1.16 -7.61
C LEU A 67 3.58 1.22 -8.36
N SER A 68 4.60 0.45 -7.94
CA SER A 68 5.82 0.31 -8.72
C SER A 68 5.54 -0.47 -10.01
N ASP A 69 5.98 0.05 -11.14
CA ASP A 69 5.87 -0.63 -12.44
C ASP A 69 6.54 -2.01 -12.38
N GLU A 70 5.83 -3.05 -12.82
CA GLU A 70 6.31 -4.44 -12.87
C GLU A 70 7.59 -4.56 -13.72
N ALA A 71 7.83 -3.64 -14.65
CA ALA A 71 9.03 -3.58 -15.47
C ALA A 71 10.27 -2.99 -14.76
N THR A 72 10.10 -2.44 -13.55
CA THR A 72 11.18 -1.80 -12.79
C THR A 72 11.32 -2.41 -11.40
N THR A 73 12.55 -2.69 -11.00
CA THR A 73 12.83 -3.14 -9.63
C THR A 73 12.50 -2.02 -8.65
N PHE A 74 11.59 -2.27 -7.71
CA PHE A 74 11.34 -1.36 -6.60
C PHE A 74 12.52 -1.40 -5.63
N VAL A 75 13.31 -0.32 -5.60
CA VAL A 75 14.46 -0.19 -4.69
C VAL A 75 14.03 0.56 -3.44
N THR A 76 14.24 -0.05 -2.26
CA THR A 76 13.92 0.56 -0.97
C THR A 76 15.12 0.55 -0.04
N PHE A 77 15.15 1.44 0.95
CA PHE A 77 16.11 1.39 2.06
C PHE A 77 15.61 0.55 3.24
N ASP A 78 14.35 0.07 3.20
CA ASP A 78 13.78 -0.79 4.24
C ASP A 78 14.01 -2.28 3.92
N ARG A 79 14.95 -2.91 4.64
CA ARG A 79 15.25 -4.34 4.53
C ARG A 79 14.08 -5.24 4.91
N ASP A 80 13.26 -4.84 5.87
CA ASP A 80 12.13 -5.65 6.31
C ASP A 80 10.97 -5.56 5.31
N LEU A 81 10.84 -4.46 4.57
CA LEU A 81 9.92 -4.34 3.42
C LEU A 81 10.26 -5.40 2.36
N VAL A 82 11.53 -5.49 1.94
CA VAL A 82 11.98 -6.51 0.97
C VAL A 82 11.56 -7.92 1.40
N ARG A 83 11.75 -8.24 2.68
CA ARG A 83 11.37 -9.55 3.24
C ARG A 83 9.86 -9.78 3.22
N ARG A 84 9.07 -8.80 3.65
CA ARG A 84 7.59 -8.88 3.66
C ARG A 84 7.04 -9.06 2.25
N ALA A 85 7.53 -8.28 1.29
CA ALA A 85 7.09 -8.33 -0.10
C ALA A 85 7.39 -9.69 -0.74
N LYS A 86 8.60 -10.23 -0.59
CA LYS A 86 8.95 -11.57 -1.11
C LYS A 86 8.19 -12.72 -0.43
N LYS A 87 7.79 -12.55 0.84
CA LYS A 87 6.91 -13.52 1.52
C LYS A 87 5.50 -13.53 0.93
N LEU A 88 4.97 -12.35 0.58
CA LEU A 88 3.63 -12.21 0.01
C LEU A 88 3.58 -12.62 -1.47
N ARG A 89 4.61 -12.23 -2.23
CA ARG A 89 4.77 -12.52 -3.66
C ARG A 89 6.23 -12.95 -3.90
N PRO A 90 6.53 -14.27 -4.03
CA PRO A 90 7.90 -14.76 -4.18
C PRO A 90 8.68 -14.19 -5.37
N ASP A 91 7.97 -13.82 -6.43
CA ASP A 91 8.45 -13.21 -7.67
C ASP A 91 8.48 -11.67 -7.64
N ALA A 92 8.27 -11.05 -6.46
CA ALA A 92 8.36 -9.61 -6.25
C ALA A 92 9.71 -9.03 -6.72
N SER A 93 9.67 -8.13 -7.71
CA SER A 93 10.81 -7.32 -8.15
C SER A 93 11.09 -6.18 -7.17
N VAL A 94 11.67 -6.52 -6.02
CA VAL A 94 12.01 -5.58 -4.93
C VAL A 94 13.38 -5.89 -4.34
N GLU A 95 14.20 -4.85 -4.21
CA GLU A 95 15.59 -4.93 -3.76
C GLU A 95 15.91 -3.88 -2.69
N LEU A 96 16.88 -4.22 -1.83
CA LEU A 96 17.45 -3.26 -0.88
C LEU A 96 18.42 -2.37 -1.65
N ALA A 97 18.43 -1.07 -1.37
CA ALA A 97 19.44 -0.17 -1.90
C ALA A 97 20.82 -0.57 -1.38
N ASP A 98 21.63 -1.17 -2.24
CA ASP A 98 23.04 -1.47 -1.97
C ASP A 98 23.85 -0.19 -2.22
N THR A 99 24.19 0.53 -1.15
CA THR A 99 25.12 1.68 -1.05
C THR A 99 25.30 2.52 -2.32
N LEU A 100 24.63 3.68 -2.35
CA LEU A 100 25.17 4.87 -3.03
C LEU A 100 26.48 5.32 -2.35
#